data_AF-A0A2D9C798-F1
#
_entry.id   AF-A0A2D9C798-F1
#
_cell.length_a   1.000
_cell.length_b   1.000
_cell.length_c   1.000
_cell.angle_alpha   90.00
_cell.angle_beta   90.00
_cell.angle_gamma   90.00
#
_symmetry.space_group_name_H-M   'P 1'
#
loop_
_entity.id
_entity.type
_entity.pdbx_description
1 polymer ?
#
loop_
_entity_poly.entity_id
_entity_poly.type
_entity_poly.pdbx_seq_one_letter_code
_entity_poly.pdbx_strand_id
1 'polypeptide(L)' 'MKTKQQIIDDGREAERLLKDTDLKRFLAEIEQDCWLEFKITGTNDSDSREAIYMKLRGVELVRQSLRAMVDNGAIEIKSK' A
#
# COMPACT_ATOMS: atom_id res chain seq x y z
N MET A 1 5.76 2.79 22.92
CA MET A 1 6.24 3.90 22.07
C MET A 1 7.49 3.40 21.36
N LYS A 2 7.64 3.60 20.04
CA LYS A 2 8.86 3.20 19.31
C LYS A 2 10.01 4.15 19.65
N THR A 3 11.23 3.65 19.64
CA THR A 3 12.43 4.49 19.77
C THR A 3 12.75 5.19 18.46
N LYS A 4 13.55 6.26 18.51
CA LYS A 4 14.06 6.96 17.31
C LYS A 4 14.69 5.98 16.32
N GLN A 5 15.55 5.09 16.81
CA GLN A 5 16.23 4.11 15.97
C GLN A 5 15.24 3.14 15.31
N GLN A 6 14.22 2.67 16.03
CA GLN A 6 13.19 1.80 15.46
C GLN A 6 12.42 2.49 14.32
N ILE A 7 12.09 3.78 14.45
CA ILE A 7 11.39 4.53 13.39
C ILE A 7 12.28 4.66 12.13
N ILE A 8 13.58 4.87 12.31
CA ILE A 8 14.55 4.93 11.21
C ILE A 8 14.66 3.58 10.50
N ASP A 9 14.75 2.49 11.26
CA ASP A 9 14.88 1.14 10.71
C ASP A 9 13.59 0.71 9.98
N ASP A 10 12.42 1.02 10.53
CA ASP A 10 11.13 0.83 9.87
C ASP A 10 11.06 1.58 8.52
N GLY A 11 11.55 2.82 8.48
CA GLY A 11 11.57 3.61 7.25
C GLY A 11 12.48 3.00 6.18
N ARG A 12 13.63 2.43 6.56
CA ARG A 12 14.53 1.74 5.62
C ARG A 12 13.92 0.46 5.07
N GLU A 13 13.29 -0.35 5.92
CA GLU A 13 12.61 -1.57 5.47
C GLU A 13 11.42 -1.25 4.57
N ALA A 14 10.64 -0.21 4.91
CA ALA A 14 9.55 0.25 4.05
C ALA A 14 10.05 0.75 2.69
N GLU A 15 11.19 1.45 2.64
CA GLU A 15 11.82 1.87 1.39
C GLU A 15 12.28 0.67 0.56
N ARG A 16 12.86 -0.35 1.20
CA ARG A 16 13.24 -1.61 0.53
C ARG A 16 12.02 -2.29 -0.08
N LEU A 17 10.92 -2.43 0.66
CA LEU A 17 9.67 -3.00 0.16
C LEU A 17 9.08 -2.19 -0.99
N LEU A 18 9.11 -0.84 -0.92
CA LEU A 18 8.67 0.01 -2.03
C LEU A 18 9.55 -0.10 -3.28
N LYS A 19 10.77 -0.60 -3.16
CA LYS A 19 11.66 -0.88 -4.30
C LYS A 19 11.57 -2.32 -4.79
N ASP A 20 11.05 -3.22 -3.96
CA ASP A 20 10.88 -4.65 -4.25
C ASP A 20 10.01 -4.88 -5.49
N THR A 21 10.54 -5.67 -6.43
CA THR A 21 9.90 -5.90 -7.73
C THR A 21 8.76 -6.90 -7.61
N ASP A 22 8.91 -7.92 -6.76
CA ASP A 22 7.87 -8.93 -6.57
C ASP A 22 6.67 -8.33 -5.84
N LEU A 23 6.89 -7.55 -4.78
CA LEU A 23 5.79 -6.86 -4.09
C LEU A 23 5.04 -5.92 -5.03
N LYS A 24 5.75 -5.16 -5.86
CA LYS A 24 5.12 -4.30 -6.88
C LYS A 24 4.27 -5.10 -7.86
N ARG A 25 4.81 -6.22 -8.37
CA ARG A 25 4.09 -7.10 -9.28
C ARG A 25 2.82 -7.64 -8.63
N PHE A 26 2.91 -8.17 -7.41
CA PHE A 26 1.76 -8.70 -6.67
C PHE A 26 0.67 -7.64 -6.46
N LEU A 27 1.03 -6.43 -6.02
CA LEU A 27 0.06 -5.36 -5.84
C LEU A 27 -0.59 -4.95 -7.17
N ALA A 28 0.16 -4.92 -8.27
CA ALA A 28 -0.37 -4.59 -9.59
C ALA A 28 -1.30 -5.68 -10.14
N GLU A 29 -0.99 -6.96 -9.91
CA GLU A 29 -1.85 -8.09 -10.28
C GLU A 29 -3.20 -8.00 -9.56
N ILE A 30 -3.20 -7.68 -8.25
CA ILE A 30 -4.45 -7.49 -7.49
C ILE A 30 -5.29 -6.33 -8.08
N GLU A 31 -4.66 -5.22 -8.45
CA GLU A 31 -5.36 -4.09 -9.07
C GLU A 31 -5.96 -4.46 -10.42
N GLN A 32 -5.20 -5.20 -11.24
CA GLN A 32 -5.66 -5.69 -12.52
C GLN A 32 -6.86 -6.65 -12.35
N ASP A 33 -6.78 -7.58 -11.40
CA ASP A 33 -7.87 -8.50 -11.10
C ASP A 33 -9.13 -7.75 -10.64
N CYS A 34 -8.99 -6.75 -9.77
CA CYS A 34 -10.10 -5.89 -9.37
C CYS A 34 -10.74 -5.18 -10.56
N TRP A 35 -9.94 -4.68 -11.51
CA TRP A 35 -10.46 -4.07 -12.73
C TRP A 35 -11.21 -5.06 -13.63
N LEU A 36 -10.69 -6.28 -13.77
CA LEU A 36 -11.34 -7.34 -14.53
C LEU A 36 -12.69 -7.73 -13.89
N GLU A 37 -12.71 -7.91 -12.56
CA GLU A 37 -13.91 -8.18 -11.78
C GLU A 37 -14.95 -7.06 -11.96
N PHE A 38 -14.53 -5.79 -11.81
CA PHE A 38 -15.42 -4.64 -11.95
C PHE A 38 -16.11 -4.54 -13.32
N LYS A 39 -15.38 -4.86 -14.40
CA LYS A 39 -15.92 -4.82 -15.77
C LYS A 39 -17.02 -5.85 -16.02
N ILE A 40 -16.97 -6.99 -15.34
CA ILE A 40 -17.97 -8.06 -15.49
C ILE A 40 -19.11 -7.95 -14.47
N THR A 41 -18.93 -7.16 -13.40
CA THR A 41 -19.98 -6.88 -12.42
C THR A 41 -21.05 -5.95 -12.97
N GLY A 42 -22.31 -6.38 -12.84
CA GLY A 42 -23.49 -5.61 -13.26
C GLY A 42 -23.55 -4.22 -12.62
N THR A 43 -24.08 -3.24 -13.34
CA THR A 43 -24.10 -1.85 -12.87
C THR A 43 -25.03 -1.59 -11.69
N ASN A 44 -26.01 -2.46 -11.49
CA ASN A 44 -26.97 -2.45 -10.40
C ASN A 44 -26.52 -3.28 -9.19
N ASP A 45 -25.41 -4.02 -9.29
CA ASP A 45 -24.85 -4.79 -8.18
C ASP A 45 -23.90 -3.90 -7.37
N SER A 46 -24.48 -3.07 -6.50
CA SER A 46 -23.76 -2.13 -5.64
C SER A 46 -22.80 -2.83 -4.70
N ASP A 47 -23.22 -3.95 -4.12
CA ASP A 47 -22.52 -4.64 -3.04
C ASP A 47 -21.23 -5.27 -3.57
N SER A 48 -21.30 -5.95 -4.72
CA SER A 48 -20.11 -6.49 -5.38
C SER A 48 -19.14 -5.38 -5.81
N ARG A 49 -19.66 -4.25 -6.32
CA ARG A 49 -18.81 -3.10 -6.71
C ARG A 49 -18.12 -2.44 -5.54
N GLU A 50 -18.81 -2.30 -4.41
CA GLU A 50 -18.22 -1.81 -3.17
C GLU A 50 -17.13 -2.78 -2.68
N ALA A 51 -17.39 -4.09 -2.70
CA ALA A 51 -16.40 -5.09 -2.32
C ALA A 51 -15.12 -5.01 -3.17
N ILE A 52 -15.26 -4.84 -4.49
CA ILE A 52 -14.13 -4.66 -5.42
C ILE A 52 -13.37 -3.36 -5.12
N TYR A 53 -14.09 -2.26 -4.90
CA TYR A 53 -13.48 -0.98 -4.52
C TYR A 53 -12.69 -1.09 -3.22
N MET A 54 -13.21 -1.82 -2.22
CA MET A 54 -12.52 -2.00 -0.94
C MET A 54 -11.21 -2.80 -1.09
N LYS A 55 -11.16 -3.80 -1.99
CA LYS A 55 -9.91 -4.50 -2.33
C LYS A 55 -8.88 -3.54 -2.94
N LEU A 56 -9.30 -2.74 -3.93
CA LEU A 56 -8.46 -1.72 -4.56
C LEU A 56 -7.95 -0.69 -3.54
N ARG A 57 -8.83 -0.23 -2.65
CA ARG A 57 -8.46 0.71 -1.58
C ARG A 57 -7.45 0.09 -0.63
N GLY A 58 -7.53 -1.20 -0.35
CA GLY A 58 -6.56 -1.95 0.46
C GLY A 58 -5.14 -1.87 -0.13
N VAL A 59 -4.99 -2.07 -1.44
CA VAL A 59 -3.69 -1.94 -2.13
C VAL A 59 -3.11 -0.53 -1.96
N GLU A 60 -3.95 0.48 -2.16
CA GLU A 60 -3.53 1.88 -1.98
C GLU A 60 -3.16 2.19 -0.53
N LEU A 61 -3.87 1.64 0.46
CA LEU A 61 -3.54 1.81 1.87
C LEU A 61 -2.19 1.18 2.22
N VAL A 62 -1.84 0.02 1.66
CA VAL A 62 -0.51 -0.59 1.86
C VAL A 62 0.57 0.33 1.32
N ARG A 63 0.42 0.84 0.09
CA ARG A 63 1.39 1.78 -0.51
C ARG A 63 1.52 3.07 0.30
N GLN A 64 0.40 3.62 0.77
CA GLN A 64 0.36 4.82 1.61
C GLN A 64 1.06 4.58 2.95
N SER A 65 0.83 3.42 3.59
CA SER A 65 1.45 3.07 4.87
C SER A 65 2.97 2.95 4.73
N LEU A 66 3.46 2.28 3.68
CA LEU A 66 4.91 2.17 3.43
C LEU A 66 5.55 3.55 3.20
N ARG A 67 4.92 4.42 2.39
CA ARG A 67 5.42 5.78 2.16
C ARG A 67 5.48 6.59 3.46
N ALA A 68 4.44 6.51 4.28
CA ALA A 68 4.43 7.19 5.58
C ALA A 68 5.55 6.70 6.50
N MET A 69 5.89 5.40 6.49
CA MET A 69 7.02 4.87 7.26
C MET A 69 8.36 5.42 6.75
N VAL A 70 8.55 5.50 5.43
CA VAL A 70 9.74 6.12 4.83
C VAL A 70 9.87 7.59 5.26
N ASP A 71 8.79 8.34 5.15
CA ASP A 71 8.77 9.76 5.51
C ASP A 71 9.09 9.97 7.00
N ASN A 72 8.49 9.17 7.87
CA ASN A 72 8.77 9.21 9.31
C ASN A 72 10.24 8.91 9.63
N GLY A 73 10.82 7.89 8.99
CA GLY A 73 12.24 7.58 9.14
C GLY A 73 13.14 8.72 8.66
N ALA A 74 12.80 9.36 7.54
CA ALA A 74 13.54 10.51 7.01
C ALA A 74 13.46 11.75 7.92
N ILE A 75 12.32 11.97 8.58
CA ILE A 75 12.14 13.05 9.57
C ILE A 75 13.05 12.79 10.78
N GLU A 76 13.06 11.58 11.33
CA GLU A 76 13.88 11.25 12.51
C GLU A 76 15.39 11.35 12.24
N ILE A 77 15.85 11.03 11.02
CA ILE A 77 17.25 11.24 10.63
C ILE A 77 17.62 12.73 10.65
N LYS A 78 16.69 13.61 10.26
CA LYS A 78 16.91 15.06 10.15
C LYS A 78 16.75 15.81 11.48
N SER A 79 15.88 15.31 12.35
CA SER A 79 15.74 15.83 13.72
C SER A 79 17.02 15.52 14.49
N LYS A 80 17.78 16.56 14.86
CA LYS A 80 19.01 16.45 15.67
C LYS A 80 18.73 15.77 17.01
#